data_AF-A0A8T1YHY5-F1
#
_entry.id   AF-A0A8T1YHY5-F1
#
_cell.length_a   1.000
_cell.length_b   1.000
_cell.length_c   1.000
_cell.angle_alpha   90.00
_cell.angle_beta   90.00
_cell.angle_gamma   90.00
#
_symmetry.space_group_name_H-M   'P 1'
#
loop_
_entity.id
_entity.type
_entity.pdbx_description
1 polymer ?
#
loop_
_entity_poly.entity_id
_entity_poly.type
_entity_poly.pdbx_seq_one_letter_code
_entity_poly.pdbx_strand_id
1 'polypeptide(L)'
;MAVTAFNPLKLASSSLDPIPSISSSSSSSYSFSLISVGSSFKRCLKQSCSVRAMSSSSSSAASSSSSSSFGSRMEESVRKTVTENTVVVYSKTWCSYCTEVKTLFKRLGVQPLVIELDQLGPQGPQLQKVLERLTGQHTVPNVFVGGKHIGGCTDTVKLNRKGDLEVMLAEANGKTGQS
;
A
#
# COMPACT_ATOMS: atom_id res chain seq x y z
N MET A 1 -41.36 -12.50 -41.14
CA MET A 1 -41.32 -12.56 -39.66
C MET A 1 -40.56 -11.32 -39.22
N ALA A 2 -41.26 -10.23 -38.92
CA ALA A 2 -41.94 -9.95 -37.65
C ALA A 2 -40.94 -9.33 -36.66
N VAL A 3 -41.19 -8.05 -36.37
CA VAL A 3 -40.31 -7.12 -35.65
C VAL A 3 -40.19 -7.44 -34.16
N THR A 4 -39.03 -7.10 -33.58
CA THR A 4 -38.94 -6.67 -32.17
C THR A 4 -38.03 -5.45 -32.09
N ALA A 5 -38.64 -4.28 -32.02
CA ALA A 5 -37.96 -3.06 -31.60
C ALA A 5 -37.80 -3.07 -30.08
N PHE A 6 -36.65 -2.65 -29.57
CA PHE A 6 -36.53 -2.21 -28.18
C PHE A 6 -35.97 -0.78 -28.14
N ASN A 7 -36.70 0.05 -27.41
CA ASN A 7 -36.66 1.51 -27.45
C ASN A 7 -35.55 2.06 -26.54
N PRO A 8 -34.80 3.12 -26.93
CA PRO A 8 -33.80 3.73 -26.08
C PRO A 8 -34.42 4.72 -25.08
N LEU A 9 -33.62 5.09 -24.06
CA LEU A 9 -33.85 6.20 -23.11
C LEU A 9 -35.11 6.13 -22.22
N LYS A 10 -34.89 5.88 -20.92
CA LYS A 10 -35.73 6.46 -19.87
C LYS A 10 -34.86 7.25 -18.90
N LEU A 11 -34.81 8.56 -19.14
CA LEU A 11 -34.30 9.54 -18.21
C LEU A 11 -35.21 9.56 -16.96
N ALA A 12 -34.63 9.55 -15.76
CA ALA A 12 -35.35 9.75 -14.51
C ALA A 12 -34.49 10.62 -13.57
N SER A 13 -34.76 11.92 -13.59
CA SER A 13 -34.25 12.88 -12.61
C SER A 13 -35.15 12.90 -11.39
N SER A 14 -34.59 12.95 -10.18
CA SER A 14 -35.30 13.41 -8.97
C SER A 14 -34.30 13.94 -7.95
N SER A 15 -34.72 14.97 -7.22
CA SER A 15 -34.19 15.67 -6.02
C SER A 15 -32.99 15.01 -5.29
N LEU A 16 -31.95 15.72 -4.83
CA LEU A 16 -31.89 17.02 -4.13
C LEU A 16 -32.76 17.12 -2.87
N ASP A 17 -32.34 16.44 -1.81
CA ASP A 17 -32.75 16.71 -0.43
C ASP A 17 -31.49 16.89 0.46
N PRO A 18 -31.23 18.09 1.03
CA PRO A 18 -30.21 18.32 2.04
C PRO A 18 -30.75 18.16 3.48
N ILE A 19 -29.89 18.39 4.50
CA ILE A 19 -30.15 18.48 5.97
C ILE A 19 -29.93 17.15 6.75
N PRO A 20 -29.43 17.14 8.02
CA PRO A 20 -28.87 18.22 8.85
C PRO A 20 -27.39 18.05 9.24
N SER A 21 -26.76 19.17 9.64
CA SER A 21 -25.52 19.17 10.42
C SER A 21 -25.77 18.66 11.85
N ILE A 22 -24.99 17.68 12.32
CA ILE A 22 -24.89 17.38 13.75
C ILE A 22 -23.64 18.01 14.36
N SER A 23 -23.84 18.92 15.30
CA SER A 23 -22.78 19.48 16.14
C SER A 23 -22.72 18.70 17.45
N SER A 24 -21.56 18.07 17.72
CA SER A 24 -21.07 17.66 19.04
C SER A 24 -19.62 17.19 18.85
N SER A 25 -18.60 17.99 19.15
CA SER A 25 -18.16 18.37 20.51
C SER A 25 -17.93 17.17 21.41
N SER A 26 -16.71 16.64 21.39
CA SER A 26 -16.11 15.90 22.50
C SER A 26 -14.59 15.98 22.39
N SER A 27 -14.03 17.04 22.97
CA SER A 27 -12.58 17.21 23.13
C SER A 27 -12.04 16.13 24.08
N SER A 28 -11.26 15.18 23.57
CA SER A 28 -10.47 14.30 24.41
C SER A 28 -9.04 14.84 24.49
N SER A 29 -8.78 15.65 25.52
CA SER A 29 -7.44 16.12 25.84
C SER A 29 -6.59 14.98 26.38
N TYR A 30 -5.76 14.35 25.53
CA TYR A 30 -4.68 13.51 26.00
C TYR A 30 -3.55 14.39 26.54
N SER A 31 -3.37 14.38 27.86
CA SER A 31 -2.39 15.22 28.56
C SER A 31 -0.95 14.85 28.21
N PHE A 32 -0.20 15.84 27.75
CA PHE A 32 1.24 15.76 27.54
C PHE A 32 1.95 15.85 28.91
N SER A 33 2.45 14.74 29.44
CA SER A 33 3.24 14.75 30.68
C SER A 33 4.67 15.19 30.41
N LEU A 34 4.93 16.49 30.62
CA LEU A 34 6.29 17.04 30.71
C LEU A 34 6.94 16.59 32.03
N ILE A 35 8.05 15.87 31.93
CA ILE A 35 8.96 15.64 33.07
C ILE A 35 10.23 16.43 32.79
N SER A 36 10.39 17.55 33.53
CA SER A 36 11.55 18.44 33.43
C SER A 36 12.15 18.70 34.80
N VAL A 37 13.12 17.86 35.17
CA VAL A 37 14.22 18.13 36.11
C VAL A 37 15.42 17.31 35.61
N GLY A 38 16.68 17.70 35.76
CA GLY A 38 17.24 18.91 36.36
C GLY A 38 18.77 18.74 36.39
N SER A 39 19.49 19.70 35.82
CA SER A 39 20.93 19.72 35.56
C SER A 39 21.87 19.21 36.67
N SER A 40 22.91 18.46 36.27
CA SER A 40 24.30 18.61 36.76
C SER A 40 25.27 17.68 36.00
N PHE A 41 26.58 17.93 35.81
CA PHE A 41 27.43 19.12 35.75
C PHE A 41 28.87 18.61 35.50
N LYS A 42 29.39 18.69 34.26
CA LYS A 42 30.84 18.59 33.93
C LYS A 42 31.45 17.16 34.11
N ARG A 43 32.60 16.79 33.53
CA ARG A 43 33.78 17.58 33.10
C ARG A 43 34.70 16.73 32.18
N CYS A 44 35.42 17.38 31.25
CA CYS A 44 36.76 17.03 30.67
C CYS A 44 37.06 15.59 30.15
N LEU A 45 38.08 15.36 29.32
CA LEU A 45 38.74 16.11 28.22
C LEU A 45 39.68 15.10 27.52
N LYS A 46 39.92 15.24 26.21
CA LYS A 46 41.07 14.71 25.43
C LYS A 46 41.94 13.60 26.06
N GLN A 47 42.01 12.44 25.39
CA GLN A 47 43.30 11.78 25.19
C GLN A 47 43.45 11.32 23.73
N SER A 48 44.67 11.43 23.21
CA SER A 48 45.04 11.20 21.81
C SER A 48 44.93 9.73 21.40
N CYS A 49 44.40 9.47 20.19
CA CYS A 49 44.66 8.24 19.45
C CYS A 49 45.56 8.58 18.25
N SER A 50 46.79 8.07 18.27
CA SER A 50 47.81 8.36 17.28
C SER A 50 47.58 7.65 15.94
N VAL A 51 48.06 8.24 14.86
CA VAL A 51 48.00 7.67 13.51
C VAL A 51 48.93 6.47 13.34
N ARG A 52 48.41 5.39 12.72
CA ARG A 52 49.19 4.42 11.93
C ARG A 52 48.30 3.84 10.84
N ALA A 53 48.88 3.61 9.67
CA ALA A 53 48.17 3.24 8.45
C ALA A 53 48.38 1.77 8.07
N MET A 54 47.52 1.27 7.16
CA MET A 54 47.74 0.26 6.10
C MET A 54 48.41 -1.10 6.47
N SER A 55 47.88 -2.29 6.16
CA SER A 55 46.64 -2.78 5.51
C SER A 55 46.38 -4.23 6.04
N SER A 56 45.51 -5.14 5.57
CA SER A 56 44.78 -5.34 4.30
C SER A 56 43.53 -6.24 4.47
N SER A 57 42.78 -6.38 3.37
CA SER A 57 41.93 -7.54 2.99
C SER A 57 40.56 -7.69 3.68
N SER A 58 39.41 -7.63 2.99
CA SER A 58 39.12 -7.37 1.57
C SER A 58 37.71 -6.77 1.41
N SER A 59 37.50 -5.94 0.38
CA SER A 59 36.23 -5.70 -0.34
C SER A 59 34.90 -5.60 0.47
N SER A 60 34.18 -4.48 0.55
CA SER A 60 34.09 -3.38 -0.44
C SER A 60 33.60 -2.07 0.19
N ALA A 61 34.47 -1.06 0.21
CA ALA A 61 34.02 0.33 0.19
C ALA A 61 33.71 0.72 -1.27
N ALA A 62 32.51 0.39 -1.75
CA ALA A 62 32.05 0.71 -3.09
C ALA A 62 30.62 1.27 -3.05
N SER A 63 30.51 2.60 -3.15
CA SER A 63 29.41 3.33 -3.79
C SER A 63 27.97 2.86 -3.50
N SER A 64 27.47 3.07 -2.27
CA SER A 64 26.09 2.73 -1.88
C SER A 64 25.16 3.92 -1.57
N SER A 65 25.59 5.16 -1.82
CA SER A 65 24.73 6.35 -1.72
C SER A 65 23.65 6.44 -2.81
N SER A 66 23.79 5.70 -3.91
CA SER A 66 22.83 5.63 -5.02
C SER A 66 21.86 4.45 -4.94
N SER A 67 22.28 3.30 -4.39
CA SER A 67 21.43 2.10 -4.28
C SER A 67 20.33 2.23 -3.22
N SER A 68 20.59 2.96 -2.12
CA SER A 68 19.58 3.27 -1.10
C SER A 68 18.43 4.12 -1.67
N SER A 69 18.76 5.11 -2.51
CA SER A 69 17.80 5.99 -3.19
C SER A 69 16.90 5.23 -4.17
N PHE A 70 17.42 4.21 -4.86
CA PHE A 70 16.59 3.42 -5.77
C PHE A 70 15.53 2.59 -5.03
N GLY A 71 15.90 1.96 -3.92
CA GLY A 71 14.97 1.21 -3.08
C GLY A 71 13.84 2.11 -2.54
N SER A 72 14.20 3.24 -1.93
CA SER A 72 13.22 4.15 -1.31
C SER A 72 12.26 4.78 -2.32
N ARG A 73 12.73 5.20 -3.50
CA ARG A 73 11.85 5.75 -4.56
C ARG A 73 10.83 4.73 -5.07
N MET A 74 11.20 3.44 -5.14
CA MET A 74 10.25 2.41 -5.56
C MET A 74 9.31 2.00 -4.42
N GLU A 75 9.76 2.01 -3.16
CA GLU A 75 8.87 1.88 -1.99
C GLU A 75 7.84 3.00 -1.92
N GLU A 76 8.24 4.24 -2.18
CA GLU A 76 7.35 5.39 -2.27
C GLU A 76 6.37 5.26 -3.45
N SER A 77 6.83 4.83 -4.62
CA SER A 77 5.94 4.56 -5.76
C SER A 77 4.91 3.47 -5.45
N VAL A 78 5.28 2.38 -4.77
CA VAL A 78 4.33 1.34 -4.35
C VAL A 78 3.28 1.91 -3.38
N ARG A 79 3.71 2.64 -2.35
CA ARG A 79 2.82 3.27 -1.37
C ARG A 79 1.86 4.25 -2.05
N LYS A 80 2.36 5.04 -2.99
CA LYS A 80 1.56 5.97 -3.80
C LYS A 80 0.50 5.22 -4.60
N THR A 81 0.89 4.24 -5.42
CA THR A 81 -0.05 3.44 -6.22
C THR A 81 -1.10 2.72 -5.37
N VAL A 82 -0.72 2.19 -4.21
CA VAL A 82 -1.61 1.53 -3.23
C VAL A 82 -2.57 2.51 -2.52
N THR A 83 -2.25 3.81 -2.50
CA THR A 83 -3.11 4.85 -1.92
C THR A 83 -4.05 5.46 -2.97
N GLU A 84 -3.56 5.68 -4.20
CA GLU A 84 -4.32 6.22 -5.33
C GLU A 84 -5.38 5.25 -5.90
N ASN A 85 -5.32 3.96 -5.56
CA ASN A 85 -6.20 2.93 -6.10
C ASN A 85 -6.90 2.15 -4.98
N THR A 86 -8.22 1.99 -5.10
CA THR A 86 -9.05 1.25 -4.14
C THR A 86 -8.58 -0.20 -3.94
N VAL A 87 -8.13 -0.87 -5.01
CA VAL A 87 -7.58 -2.23 -4.97
C VAL A 87 -6.36 -2.32 -5.90
N VAL A 88 -5.25 -2.86 -5.39
CA VAL A 88 -4.05 -3.16 -6.17
C VAL A 88 -3.66 -4.63 -5.98
N VAL A 89 -3.37 -5.31 -7.08
CA VAL A 89 -2.96 -6.72 -7.11
C VAL A 89 -1.62 -6.82 -7.85
N TYR A 90 -0.56 -7.14 -7.11
CA TYR A 90 0.73 -7.52 -7.71
C TYR A 90 0.69 -9.01 -8.05
N SER A 91 0.82 -9.33 -9.33
CA SER A 91 0.69 -10.68 -9.86
C SER A 91 1.84 -11.09 -10.78
N LYS A 92 1.77 -12.31 -11.31
CA LYS A 92 2.55 -12.75 -12.46
C LYS A 92 1.63 -13.42 -13.48
N THR A 93 1.92 -13.25 -14.77
CA THR A 93 1.06 -13.72 -15.89
C THR A 93 0.77 -15.22 -15.84
N TRP A 94 1.76 -16.01 -15.46
CA TRP A 94 1.74 -17.48 -15.43
C TRP A 94 1.18 -18.07 -14.12
N CYS A 95 0.68 -17.25 -13.19
CA CYS A 95 0.23 -17.71 -11.87
C CYS A 95 -1.29 -17.94 -11.80
N SER A 96 -1.71 -19.20 -11.61
CA SER A 96 -3.12 -19.60 -11.44
C SER A 96 -3.81 -18.87 -10.29
N TYR A 97 -3.18 -18.80 -9.11
CA TYR A 97 -3.72 -18.11 -7.93
C TYR A 97 -3.96 -16.61 -8.17
N CYS A 98 -3.20 -15.98 -9.06
CA CYS A 98 -3.44 -14.59 -9.44
C CYS A 98 -4.72 -14.45 -10.28
N THR A 99 -4.99 -15.41 -11.18
CA THR A 99 -6.23 -15.46 -11.98
C THR A 99 -7.47 -15.68 -11.11
N GLU A 100 -7.36 -16.49 -10.06
CA GLU A 100 -8.44 -16.65 -9.07
C GLU A 100 -8.78 -15.33 -8.36
N VAL A 101 -7.78 -14.61 -7.86
CA VAL A 101 -7.97 -13.30 -7.20
C VAL A 101 -8.58 -12.27 -8.15
N LYS A 102 -8.09 -12.17 -9.39
CA LYS A 102 -8.66 -11.28 -10.43
C LYS A 102 -10.12 -11.61 -10.72
N THR A 103 -10.45 -12.90 -10.79
CA THR A 103 -11.82 -13.39 -11.02
C THR A 103 -12.72 -13.09 -9.82
N LEU A 104 -12.20 -13.20 -8.59
CA LEU A 104 -12.92 -12.88 -7.37
C LEU A 104 -13.35 -11.40 -7.33
N PHE A 105 -12.41 -10.46 -7.53
CA PHE A 105 -12.75 -9.04 -7.59
C PHE A 105 -13.71 -8.70 -8.73
N LYS A 106 -13.54 -9.32 -9.91
CA LYS A 106 -14.48 -9.18 -11.04
C LYS A 106 -15.90 -9.66 -10.68
N ARG A 107 -16.04 -10.72 -9.88
CA ARG A 107 -17.36 -11.20 -9.38
C ARG A 107 -17.99 -10.25 -8.36
N LEU A 108 -17.18 -9.51 -7.60
CA LEU A 108 -17.63 -8.43 -6.71
C LEU A 108 -17.93 -7.11 -7.46
N GLY A 109 -17.81 -7.07 -8.79
CA GLY A 109 -18.01 -5.86 -9.60
C GLY A 109 -16.87 -4.84 -9.50
N VAL A 110 -15.77 -5.16 -8.82
CA VAL A 110 -14.62 -4.27 -8.64
C VAL A 110 -13.56 -4.56 -9.70
N GLN A 111 -13.00 -3.49 -10.28
CA GLN A 111 -11.88 -3.56 -11.21
C GLN A 111 -10.57 -3.25 -10.46
N PRO A 112 -9.74 -4.25 -10.10
CA PRO A 112 -8.48 -4.01 -9.42
C PRO A 112 -7.40 -3.52 -10.40
N LEU A 113 -6.50 -2.65 -9.93
CA LEU A 113 -5.27 -2.36 -10.65
C LEU A 113 -4.34 -3.58 -10.59
N VAL A 114 -4.05 -4.19 -11.74
CA VAL A 114 -3.18 -5.36 -11.85
C VAL A 114 -1.79 -4.94 -12.30
N ILE A 115 -0.76 -5.35 -11.55
CA ILE A 115 0.65 -5.08 -11.88
C ILE A 115 1.37 -6.42 -12.05
N GLU A 116 1.69 -6.77 -13.29
CA GLU A 116 2.38 -8.03 -13.63
C GLU A 116 3.89 -7.87 -13.46
N LEU A 117 4.45 -8.45 -12.39
CA LEU A 117 5.86 -8.31 -12.04
C LEU A 117 6.79 -8.87 -13.11
N ASP A 118 6.38 -9.92 -13.85
CA ASP A 118 7.18 -10.53 -14.91
C ASP A 118 7.27 -9.67 -16.19
N GLN A 119 6.28 -8.81 -16.46
CA GLN A 119 6.30 -7.92 -17.62
C GLN A 119 7.17 -6.68 -17.42
N LEU A 120 7.54 -6.35 -16.18
CA LEU A 120 8.38 -5.19 -15.83
C LEU A 120 9.89 -5.42 -16.07
N GLY A 121 10.27 -6.57 -16.65
CA GLY A 121 11.66 -6.90 -16.98
C GLY A 121 12.60 -6.78 -15.76
N PRO A 122 13.69 -5.99 -15.83
CA PRO A 122 14.64 -5.86 -14.72
C PRO A 122 14.04 -5.21 -13.46
N GLN A 123 12.92 -4.49 -13.58
CA GLN A 123 12.26 -3.88 -12.42
C GLN A 123 11.42 -4.88 -11.62
N GLY A 124 10.91 -5.94 -12.25
CA GLY A 124 10.08 -6.96 -11.61
C GLY A 124 10.67 -7.57 -10.33
N PRO A 125 11.90 -8.15 -10.39
CA PRO A 125 12.55 -8.73 -9.22
C PRO A 125 12.88 -7.70 -8.12
N GLN A 126 13.15 -6.46 -8.50
CA GLN A 126 13.47 -5.39 -7.55
C GLN A 126 12.20 -4.90 -6.85
N LEU A 127 11.09 -4.79 -7.58
CA LEU A 127 9.76 -4.50 -7.04
C LEU A 127 9.27 -5.64 -6.13
N GLN A 128 9.57 -6.90 -6.45
CA GLN A 128 9.25 -8.05 -5.59
C GLN A 128 9.96 -7.96 -4.22
N LYS A 129 11.24 -7.55 -4.18
CA LYS A 129 11.98 -7.26 -2.92
C LYS A 129 11.46 -6.03 -2.18
N VAL A 130 10.93 -5.04 -2.90
CA VAL A 130 10.26 -3.87 -2.29
C VAL A 130 8.98 -4.32 -1.59
N LEU A 131 8.15 -5.13 -2.25
CA LEU A 131 6.93 -5.69 -1.66
C LEU A 131 7.24 -6.54 -0.42
N GLU A 132 8.25 -7.41 -0.49
CA GLU A 132 8.72 -8.20 0.65
C GLU A 132 9.11 -7.32 1.85
N ARG A 133 9.84 -6.21 1.62
CA ARG A 133 10.21 -5.26 2.70
C ARG A 133 9.01 -4.47 3.26
N LEU A 134 7.99 -4.20 2.43
CA LEU A 134 6.80 -3.44 2.83
C LEU A 134 5.74 -4.30 3.53
N THR A 135 5.59 -5.56 3.17
CA THR A 135 4.49 -6.44 3.63
C THR A 135 4.94 -7.71 4.35
N GLY A 136 6.24 -8.03 4.32
CA GLY A 136 6.76 -9.34 4.74
C GLY A 136 6.48 -10.48 3.75
N GLN A 137 5.82 -10.21 2.62
CA GLN A 137 5.37 -11.25 1.68
C GLN A 137 6.06 -11.13 0.31
N HIS A 138 7.01 -12.03 0.05
CA HIS A 138 7.67 -12.18 -1.25
C HIS A 138 6.79 -12.88 -2.31
N THR A 139 5.74 -13.61 -1.92
CA THR A 139 4.89 -14.40 -2.83
C THR A 139 3.82 -13.58 -3.53
N VAL A 140 3.53 -13.94 -4.79
CA VAL A 140 2.35 -13.48 -5.54
C VAL A 140 1.20 -14.48 -5.41
N PRO A 141 -0.07 -14.04 -5.48
CA PRO A 141 -0.51 -12.65 -5.52
C PRO A 141 -0.25 -11.93 -4.18
N ASN A 142 0.07 -10.64 -4.25
CA ASN A 142 0.19 -9.75 -3.09
C ASN A 142 -0.85 -8.64 -3.28
N VAL A 143 -1.83 -8.58 -2.36
CA VAL A 143 -3.09 -7.83 -2.55
C VAL A 143 -3.23 -6.71 -1.53
N PHE A 144 -3.64 -5.54 -2.02
CA PHE A 144 -3.92 -4.35 -1.23
C PHE A 144 -5.35 -3.87 -1.48
N VAL A 145 -6.03 -3.44 -0.41
CA VAL A 145 -7.38 -2.84 -0.44
C VAL A 145 -7.39 -1.60 0.45
N GLY A 146 -7.79 -0.45 -0.09
CA GLY A 146 -7.90 0.82 0.64
C GLY A 146 -6.61 1.24 1.36
N GLY A 147 -5.47 1.15 0.69
CA GLY A 147 -4.15 1.44 1.26
C GLY A 147 -3.54 0.34 2.15
N LYS A 148 -4.29 -0.73 2.49
CA LYS A 148 -3.85 -1.78 3.42
C LYS A 148 -3.50 -3.08 2.70
N HIS A 149 -2.39 -3.71 3.08
CA HIS A 149 -2.06 -5.08 2.66
C HIS A 149 -3.00 -6.09 3.34
N ILE A 150 -3.61 -6.99 2.56
CA ILE A 150 -4.49 -8.04 3.08
C ILE A 150 -3.90 -9.47 2.99
N GLY A 151 -2.80 -9.65 2.26
CA GLY A 151 -2.13 -10.95 2.08
C GLY A 151 -2.27 -11.53 0.68
N GLY A 152 -2.33 -12.87 0.61
CA GLY A 152 -2.38 -13.62 -0.64
C GLY A 152 -3.78 -14.04 -1.09
N CYS A 153 -3.83 -14.99 -2.05
CA CYS A 153 -5.08 -15.55 -2.55
C CYS A 153 -5.92 -16.17 -1.42
N THR A 154 -5.29 -17.00 -0.60
CA THR A 154 -5.94 -17.67 0.53
C THR A 154 -6.57 -16.67 1.51
N ASP A 155 -5.92 -15.55 1.79
CA ASP A 155 -6.40 -14.57 2.76
C ASP A 155 -7.50 -13.69 2.17
N THR A 156 -7.38 -13.32 0.89
CA THR A 156 -8.44 -12.65 0.13
C THR A 156 -9.72 -13.52 0.08
N VAL A 157 -9.59 -14.82 -0.19
CA VAL A 157 -10.73 -15.76 -0.20
C VAL A 157 -11.32 -15.96 1.20
N LYS A 158 -10.50 -16.02 2.26
CA LYS A 158 -10.99 -16.05 3.65
C LYS A 158 -11.81 -14.81 4.00
N LEU A 159 -11.31 -13.60 3.67
CA LEU A 159 -12.01 -12.34 3.92
C LEU A 159 -13.32 -12.25 3.13
N ASN A 160 -13.34 -12.70 1.87
CA ASN A 160 -14.57 -12.79 1.09
C ASN A 160 -15.60 -13.75 1.72
N ARG A 161 -15.16 -14.91 2.24
CA ARG A 161 -16.07 -15.87 2.89
C ARG A 161 -16.64 -15.35 4.22
N LYS A 162 -16.01 -14.37 4.84
CA LYS A 162 -16.49 -13.70 6.06
C LYS A 162 -17.39 -12.49 5.78
N GLY A 163 -17.38 -11.95 4.55
CA GLY A 163 -17.99 -10.65 4.21
C GLY A 163 -17.09 -9.44 4.50
N ASP A 164 -16.02 -9.60 5.29
CA ASP A 164 -15.06 -8.54 5.63
C ASP A 164 -14.52 -7.79 4.40
N LEU A 165 -14.30 -8.51 3.29
CA LEU A 165 -13.74 -7.94 2.06
C LEU A 165 -14.66 -6.87 1.44
N GLU A 166 -15.98 -7.09 1.45
CA GLU A 166 -16.96 -6.14 0.90
C GLU A 166 -17.06 -4.87 1.75
N VAL A 167 -16.97 -5.02 3.07
CA VAL A 167 -16.89 -3.89 4.01
C VAL A 167 -15.64 -3.05 3.77
N MET A 168 -14.48 -3.70 3.63
CA MET A 168 -13.22 -3.01 3.33
C MET A 168 -13.24 -2.28 1.98
N LEU A 169 -13.91 -2.85 0.97
CA LEU A 169 -14.10 -2.22 -0.35
C LEU A 169 -14.99 -0.96 -0.23
N ALA A 170 -16.13 -1.07 0.46
CA ALA A 170 -17.01 0.08 0.69
C ALA A 170 -16.31 1.22 1.46
N GLU A 171 -15.54 0.89 2.50
CA GLU A 171 -14.69 1.84 3.23
C GLU A 171 -13.60 2.48 2.36
N ALA A 172 -13.01 1.72 1.43
CA ALA A 172 -11.94 2.18 0.56
C ALA A 172 -12.48 3.14 -0.52
N ASN A 173 -13.63 2.84 -1.11
CA ASN A 173 -14.30 3.69 -2.10
C ASN A 173 -14.60 5.11 -1.58
N GLY A 174 -14.82 5.30 -0.27
CA GLY A 174 -14.98 6.62 0.33
C GLY A 174 -13.69 7.44 0.50
N LYS A 175 -12.51 6.82 0.35
CA LYS A 175 -11.20 7.44 0.62
C LYS A 175 -10.45 7.85 -0.65
N THR A 176 -10.65 7.13 -1.76
CA THR A 176 -9.96 7.37 -3.05
C THR A 176 -10.34 8.69 -3.75
N GLY A 177 -11.22 9.51 -3.16
CA GLY A 177 -11.63 10.83 -3.66
C GLY A 177 -11.04 12.04 -2.93
N GLN A 178 -10.08 11.84 -2.02
CA GLN A 178 -9.38 12.93 -1.30
C GLN A 178 -7.87 12.94 -1.61
N SER A 179 -7.50 13.37 -2.81
CA SER A 179 -6.13 13.75 -3.17
C SER A 179 -6.11 14.77 -4.31
#